data_AF-A0A2T4D2P3-F1
#
_entry.id   AF-A0A2T4D2P3-F1
#
_cell.length_a   1.000
_cell.length_b   1.000
_cell.length_c   1.000
_cell.angle_alpha   90.00
_cell.angle_beta   90.00
_cell.angle_gamma   90.00
#
_symmetry.space_group_name_H-M   'P 1'
#
loop_
_entity.id
_entity.type
_entity.pdbx_description
1 polymer ?
#
loop_
_entity_poly.entity_id
_entity_poly.type
_entity_poly.pdbx_seq_one_letter_code
_entity_poly.pdbx_strand_id
1 'polypeptide(L)'
;KEVKNLGMKSGFSLFDDQDSFALLKALTEDEIDADKAMLKLLQSQISNWKNAMLQPHQALEQAKLPDEQMFAEFYRRYQQNMQACNALDFDDLILLPTLLLKTNEAARERWQKKFQYLLVDEYQDTNTSQYELVRLLVGKDANFTVVGDDDQSIYSWRGAQPQNLALLQRDFPQLQVIKLEQNYRSCKRILKAANILIENNPHVFDKKLFSEMDEGEPLRVIKGRNEEHEADRVVAEIVRQRFLARTPYHFFAILY
;
A
#
# COMPACT_ATOMS: atom_id res chain seq x y z
N LYS A 1 -1.42 -10.28 23.26
CA LYS A 1 -2.01 -11.62 23.52
C LYS A 1 -1.22 -12.72 22.83
N GLU A 2 -0.89 -12.56 21.55
CA GLU A 2 -0.21 -13.61 20.77
C GLU A 2 1.33 -13.58 20.79
N VAL A 3 1.94 -12.58 21.42
CA VAL A 3 3.41 -12.39 21.47
C VAL A 3 4.15 -13.66 21.89
N LYS A 4 3.62 -14.41 22.87
CA LYS A 4 4.20 -15.70 23.30
C LYS A 4 4.12 -16.78 22.21
N ASN A 5 3.04 -16.80 21.44
CA ASN A 5 2.85 -17.77 20.34
C ASN A 5 3.77 -17.47 19.15
N LEU A 6 4.27 -16.23 19.05
CA LEU A 6 5.30 -15.82 18.10
C LEU A 6 6.73 -16.06 18.64
N GLY A 7 6.89 -16.64 19.83
CA GLY A 7 8.21 -16.81 20.46
C GLY A 7 8.89 -15.50 20.85
N MET A 8 8.15 -14.40 20.91
CA MET A 8 8.65 -13.06 21.22
C MET A 8 8.50 -12.71 22.71
N LYS A 9 9.30 -11.76 23.19
CA LYS A 9 9.15 -11.18 24.53
C LYS A 9 8.18 -9.99 24.48
N SER A 10 7.47 -9.75 25.58
CA SER A 10 6.66 -8.54 25.73
C SER A 10 7.52 -7.28 25.67
N GLY A 11 6.98 -6.18 25.16
CA GLY A 11 7.69 -4.90 25.06
C GLY A 11 8.72 -4.91 23.94
N PHE A 12 8.32 -5.34 22.74
CA PHE A 12 9.18 -5.23 21.56
C PHE A 12 9.34 -3.78 21.13
N SER A 13 10.49 -3.45 20.56
CA SER A 13 10.74 -2.16 19.93
C SER A 13 10.18 -2.17 18.51
N LEU A 14 9.59 -1.06 18.07
CA LEU A 14 9.19 -0.87 16.68
C LEU A 14 10.24 0.01 16.00
N PHE A 15 10.94 -0.55 15.04
CA PHE A 15 11.93 0.17 14.24
C PHE A 15 11.22 0.94 13.14
N ASP A 16 11.61 2.20 12.98
CA ASP A 16 11.25 2.96 11.80
C ASP A 16 12.21 2.70 10.63
N ASP A 17 12.02 3.44 9.53
CA ASP A 17 12.86 3.30 8.34
C ASP A 17 14.32 3.69 8.61
N GLN A 18 14.58 4.61 9.54
CA GLN A 18 15.95 5.06 9.88
C GLN A 18 16.65 4.03 10.75
N ASP A 19 15.96 3.48 11.75
CA ASP A 19 16.47 2.41 12.61
C ASP A 19 16.81 1.17 11.77
N SER A 20 15.90 0.79 10.87
CA SER A 20 16.10 -0.34 9.96
C SER A 20 17.27 -0.11 9.01
N PHE A 21 17.39 1.10 8.46
CA PHE A 21 18.51 1.48 7.60
C PHE A 21 19.85 1.45 8.35
N ALA A 22 19.89 1.95 9.58
CA ALA A 22 21.10 1.97 10.42
C ALA A 22 21.54 0.54 10.77
N LEU A 23 20.61 -0.34 11.11
CA LEU A 23 20.91 -1.75 11.37
C LEU A 23 21.44 -2.44 10.11
N LEU A 24 20.80 -2.26 8.95
CA LEU A 24 21.28 -2.83 7.69
C LEU A 24 22.69 -2.35 7.37
N LYS A 25 22.96 -1.05 7.51
CA LYS A 25 24.29 -0.48 7.31
C LYS A 25 25.35 -1.15 8.19
N ALA A 26 25.06 -1.34 9.47
CA ALA A 26 25.99 -1.97 10.42
C ALA A 26 26.21 -3.47 10.10
N LEU A 27 25.18 -4.16 9.62
CA LEU A 27 25.27 -5.58 9.29
C LEU A 27 25.96 -5.87 7.96
N THR A 28 26.03 -4.89 7.06
CA THR A 28 26.56 -5.07 5.70
C THR A 28 27.78 -4.19 5.42
N GLU A 29 28.46 -3.69 6.45
CA GLU A 29 29.57 -2.74 6.31
C GLU A 29 30.72 -3.34 5.49
N ASP A 30 31.10 -4.57 5.79
CA ASP A 30 32.21 -5.27 5.12
C ASP A 30 31.90 -5.63 3.65
N GLU A 31 30.61 -5.73 3.26
CA GLU A 31 30.22 -6.18 1.91
C GLU A 31 29.72 -5.05 0.99
N ILE A 32 29.06 -4.03 1.54
CA ILE A 32 28.45 -2.93 0.76
C ILE A 32 29.24 -1.62 0.92
N ASP A 33 30.25 -1.57 1.80
CA ASP A 33 31.09 -0.38 2.05
C ASP A 33 30.27 0.91 2.25
N ALA A 34 29.17 0.79 2.99
CA ALA A 34 28.23 1.88 3.27
C ALA A 34 27.62 2.61 2.05
N ASP A 35 27.57 1.99 0.86
CA ASP A 35 26.86 2.55 -0.30
C ASP A 35 25.37 2.75 0.02
N LYS A 36 24.98 4.02 0.12
CA LYS A 36 23.62 4.45 0.47
C LYS A 36 22.58 4.01 -0.55
N ALA A 37 22.90 3.95 -1.84
CA ALA A 37 21.97 3.54 -2.87
C ALA A 37 21.69 2.03 -2.77
N MET A 38 22.74 1.23 -2.60
CA MET A 38 22.64 -0.22 -2.40
C MET A 38 21.90 -0.57 -1.10
N LEU A 39 22.15 0.14 0.00
CA LEU A 39 21.42 -0.05 1.26
C LEU A 39 19.93 0.25 1.13
N LYS A 40 19.54 1.30 0.41
CA LYS A 40 18.13 1.60 0.14
C LYS A 40 17.48 0.53 -0.73
N LEU A 41 18.20 0.02 -1.72
CA LEU A 41 17.73 -1.07 -2.56
C LEU A 41 17.52 -2.34 -1.73
N LEU A 42 18.47 -2.68 -0.86
CA LEU A 42 18.36 -3.81 0.07
C LEU A 42 17.16 -3.66 1.02
N GLN A 43 16.98 -2.48 1.64
CA GLN A 43 15.84 -2.20 2.52
C GLN A 43 14.51 -2.38 1.79
N SER A 44 14.40 -1.81 0.59
CA SER A 44 13.22 -1.97 -0.27
C SER A 44 12.98 -3.44 -0.64
N GLN A 45 14.04 -4.18 -0.98
CA GLN A 45 13.93 -5.60 -1.33
C GLN A 45 13.45 -6.46 -0.15
N ILE A 46 13.96 -6.19 1.06
CA ILE A 46 13.50 -6.86 2.28
C ILE A 46 12.02 -6.57 2.53
N SER A 47 11.60 -5.30 2.40
CA SER A 47 10.18 -4.93 2.53
C SER A 47 9.31 -5.65 1.51
N ASN A 48 9.74 -5.71 0.25
CA ASN A 48 9.05 -6.44 -0.82
C ASN A 48 8.92 -7.94 -0.49
N TRP A 49 9.99 -8.58 0.00
CA TRP A 49 9.93 -9.97 0.44
C TRP A 49 8.95 -10.19 1.59
N LYS A 50 8.95 -9.33 2.61
CA LYS A 50 7.99 -9.40 3.71
C LYS A 50 6.56 -9.21 3.24
N ASN A 51 6.31 -8.25 2.35
CA ASN A 51 5.00 -7.98 1.75
C ASN A 51 4.51 -9.11 0.84
N ALA A 52 5.43 -9.86 0.23
CA ALA A 52 5.16 -11.10 -0.52
C ALA A 52 5.09 -12.35 0.38
N MET A 53 5.18 -12.19 1.71
CA MET A 53 5.26 -13.27 2.70
C MET A 53 6.43 -14.25 2.54
N LEU A 54 7.53 -13.81 1.92
CA LEU A 54 8.74 -14.60 1.77
C LEU A 54 9.61 -14.46 3.01
N GLN A 55 9.86 -15.59 3.69
CA GLN A 55 10.81 -15.66 4.79
C GLN A 55 12.25 -15.75 4.27
N PRO A 56 13.27 -15.43 5.10
CA PRO A 56 14.66 -15.39 4.64
C PRO A 56 15.16 -16.67 3.97
N HIS A 57 14.76 -17.85 4.48
CA HIS A 57 15.14 -19.13 3.87
C HIS A 57 14.54 -19.31 2.46
N GLN A 58 13.30 -18.85 2.24
CA GLN A 58 12.62 -18.93 0.95
C GLN A 58 13.22 -17.93 -0.05
N ALA A 59 13.59 -16.74 0.42
CA ALA A 59 14.29 -15.75 -0.40
C ALA A 59 15.64 -16.32 -0.90
N LEU A 60 16.38 -17.01 -0.03
CA LEU A 60 17.63 -17.70 -0.41
C LEU A 60 17.40 -18.82 -1.44
N GLU A 61 16.37 -19.64 -1.24
CA GLU A 61 16.02 -20.74 -2.17
C GLU A 61 15.59 -20.23 -3.55
N GLN A 62 14.93 -19.06 -3.60
CA GLN A 62 14.44 -18.46 -4.85
C GLN A 62 15.49 -17.63 -5.59
N ALA A 63 16.55 -17.21 -4.90
CA ALA A 63 17.60 -16.36 -5.45
C ALA A 63 18.42 -17.10 -6.53
N LYS A 64 18.42 -16.56 -7.75
CA LYS A 64 19.11 -17.16 -8.91
C LYS A 64 20.39 -16.42 -9.27
N LEU A 65 20.43 -15.11 -9.02
CA LEU A 65 21.57 -14.26 -9.33
C LEU A 65 22.45 -14.06 -8.09
N PRO A 66 23.77 -13.80 -8.26
CA PRO A 66 24.68 -13.56 -7.14
C PRO A 66 24.20 -12.42 -6.21
N ASP A 67 23.72 -11.31 -6.79
CA ASP A 67 23.24 -10.17 -6.01
C ASP A 67 21.97 -10.50 -5.21
N GLU A 68 21.07 -11.32 -5.77
CA GLU A 68 19.88 -11.78 -5.06
C GLU A 68 20.23 -12.68 -3.88
N GLN A 69 21.21 -13.57 -4.06
CA GLN A 69 21.69 -14.46 -3.00
C GLN A 69 22.32 -13.66 -1.87
N MET A 70 23.12 -12.65 -2.22
CA MET A 70 23.70 -11.71 -1.27
C MET A 70 22.62 -10.97 -0.47
N PHE A 71 21.62 -10.40 -1.14
CA PHE A 71 20.53 -9.71 -0.44
C PHE A 71 19.70 -10.64 0.44
N ALA A 72 19.44 -11.86 0.00
CA ALA A 72 18.70 -12.85 0.78
C ALA A 72 19.47 -13.29 2.04
N GLU A 73 20.80 -13.39 1.93
CA GLU A 73 21.66 -13.61 3.09
C GLU A 73 21.61 -12.40 4.05
N PHE A 74 21.65 -11.18 3.53
CA PHE A 74 21.52 -9.97 4.36
C PHE A 74 20.16 -9.90 5.05
N TYR A 75 19.08 -10.31 4.38
CA TYR A 75 17.77 -10.43 4.98
C TYR A 75 17.77 -11.43 6.15
N ARG A 76 18.42 -12.58 6.00
CA ARG A 76 18.58 -13.56 7.08
C ARG A 76 19.28 -12.95 8.29
N ARG A 77 20.40 -12.26 8.09
CA ARG A 77 21.17 -11.58 9.16
C ARG A 77 20.36 -10.49 9.83
N TYR A 78 19.63 -9.69 9.04
CA TYR A 78 18.74 -8.64 9.53
C TYR A 78 17.65 -9.22 10.44
N GLN A 79 16.92 -10.25 9.99
CA GLN A 79 15.85 -10.84 10.77
C GLN A 79 16.35 -11.48 12.09
N GLN A 80 17.53 -12.12 12.07
CA GLN A 80 18.15 -12.67 13.28
C GLN A 80 18.50 -11.59 14.30
N ASN A 81 19.03 -10.45 13.85
CA ASN A 81 19.37 -9.33 14.72
C ASN A 81 18.10 -8.65 15.28
N MET A 82 17.09 -8.43 14.44
CA MET A 82 15.78 -7.93 14.88
C MET A 82 15.20 -8.80 15.99
N GLN A 83 15.22 -10.12 15.81
CA GLN A 83 14.75 -11.06 16.84
C GLN A 83 15.59 -11.00 18.12
N ALA A 84 16.92 -10.92 18.02
CA ALA A 84 17.82 -10.82 19.18
C ALA A 84 17.58 -9.53 19.98
N CYS A 85 17.29 -8.42 19.29
CA CYS A 85 16.94 -7.13 19.88
C CYS A 85 15.49 -7.07 20.40
N ASN A 86 14.69 -8.13 20.20
CA ASN A 86 13.24 -8.11 20.43
C ASN A 86 12.58 -6.91 19.72
N ALA A 87 12.96 -6.67 18.47
CA ALA A 87 12.47 -5.58 17.63
C ALA A 87 11.66 -6.13 16.44
N LEU A 88 10.74 -5.31 15.95
CA LEU A 88 9.96 -5.51 14.73
C LEU A 88 10.06 -4.26 13.86
N ASP A 89 9.96 -4.39 12.55
CA ASP A 89 9.65 -3.26 11.66
C ASP A 89 8.16 -3.24 11.30
N PHE A 90 7.75 -2.27 10.47
CA PHE A 90 6.36 -2.12 10.06
C PHE A 90 5.82 -3.30 9.27
N ASP A 91 6.63 -3.92 8.41
CA ASP A 91 6.20 -5.05 7.59
C ASP A 91 5.97 -6.31 8.45
N ASP A 92 6.77 -6.49 9.51
CA ASP A 92 6.58 -7.57 10.49
C ASP A 92 5.23 -7.49 11.21
N LEU A 93 4.68 -6.28 11.39
CA LEU A 93 3.37 -6.08 12.04
C LEU A 93 2.21 -6.69 11.24
N ILE A 94 2.41 -6.96 9.96
CA ILE A 94 1.45 -7.67 9.11
C ILE A 94 1.91 -9.11 8.89
N LEU A 95 3.17 -9.30 8.50
CA LEU A 95 3.72 -10.62 8.16
C LEU A 95 3.57 -11.62 9.32
N LEU A 96 3.99 -11.25 10.54
CA LEU A 96 4.03 -12.18 11.66
C LEU A 96 2.64 -12.62 12.11
N PRO A 97 1.64 -11.72 12.28
CA PRO A 97 0.27 -12.14 12.50
C PRO A 97 -0.25 -13.05 11.39
N THR A 98 -0.01 -12.74 10.12
CA THR A 98 -0.46 -13.58 9.00
C THR A 98 0.12 -14.99 9.07
N LEU A 99 1.43 -15.12 9.31
CA LEU A 99 2.08 -16.42 9.49
C LEU A 99 1.55 -17.19 10.71
N LEU A 100 1.28 -16.50 11.81
CA LEU A 100 0.67 -17.09 12.99
C LEU A 100 -0.73 -17.62 12.70
N LEU A 101 -1.60 -16.84 12.06
CA LEU A 101 -2.97 -17.28 11.75
C LEU A 101 -2.98 -18.43 10.73
N LYS A 102 -1.97 -18.49 9.85
CA LYS A 102 -1.80 -19.60 8.90
C LYS A 102 -1.45 -20.91 9.61
N THR A 103 -0.59 -20.86 10.63
CA THR A 103 -0.02 -22.05 11.29
C THR A 103 -0.67 -22.43 12.61
N ASN A 104 -1.36 -21.50 13.28
CA ASN A 104 -1.99 -21.70 14.59
C ASN A 104 -3.51 -21.55 14.49
N GLU A 105 -4.21 -22.68 14.36
CA GLU A 105 -5.66 -22.73 14.23
C GLU A 105 -6.38 -22.15 15.45
N ALA A 106 -5.91 -22.44 16.67
CA ALA A 106 -6.53 -21.91 17.89
C ALA A 106 -6.45 -20.38 17.96
N ALA A 107 -5.36 -19.78 17.47
CA ALA A 107 -5.25 -18.32 17.32
C ALA A 107 -6.19 -17.80 16.24
N ARG A 108 -6.20 -18.42 15.07
CA ARG A 108 -7.09 -18.07 13.95
C ARG A 108 -8.56 -18.08 14.37
N GLU A 109 -9.06 -19.16 14.98
CA GLU A 109 -10.44 -19.26 15.43
C GLU A 109 -10.81 -18.18 16.46
N ARG A 110 -9.90 -17.88 17.38
CA ARG A 110 -10.13 -16.84 18.41
C ARG A 110 -10.33 -15.47 17.76
N TRP A 111 -9.56 -15.14 16.73
CA TRP A 111 -9.70 -13.88 16.02
C TRP A 111 -10.91 -13.88 15.07
N GLN A 112 -11.20 -14.97 14.39
CA GLN A 112 -12.41 -15.14 13.58
C GLN A 112 -13.69 -14.97 14.43
N LYS A 113 -13.75 -15.59 15.62
CA LYS A 113 -14.87 -15.42 16.57
C LYS A 113 -15.01 -13.98 17.07
N LYS A 114 -13.91 -13.23 17.13
CA LYS A 114 -13.91 -11.83 17.56
C LYS A 114 -14.37 -10.89 16.44
N PHE A 115 -13.88 -11.12 15.22
CA PHE A 115 -14.16 -10.30 14.04
C PHE A 115 -15.20 -10.99 13.15
N GLN A 116 -16.47 -10.89 13.54
CA GLN A 116 -17.56 -11.55 12.83
C GLN A 116 -17.89 -10.91 11.47
N TYR A 117 -17.61 -9.61 11.34
CA TYR A 117 -17.78 -8.84 10.11
C TYR A 117 -16.55 -7.97 9.90
N LEU A 118 -16.00 -7.99 8.69
CA LEU A 118 -14.83 -7.20 8.33
C LEU A 118 -15.19 -6.19 7.24
N LEU A 119 -14.78 -4.93 7.44
CA LEU A 119 -14.86 -3.88 6.44
C LEU A 119 -13.42 -3.47 6.12
N VAL A 120 -13.05 -3.54 4.84
CA VAL A 120 -11.72 -3.16 4.36
C VAL A 120 -11.87 -2.10 3.29
N ASP A 121 -11.27 -0.94 3.51
CA ASP A 121 -11.24 0.16 2.56
C ASP A 121 -9.93 0.15 1.74
N GLU A 122 -9.90 0.87 0.63
CA GLU A 122 -8.74 1.02 -0.27
C GLU A 122 -8.10 -0.33 -0.69
N TYR A 123 -8.94 -1.32 -1.00
CA TYR A 123 -8.49 -2.70 -1.22
C TYR A 123 -7.57 -2.85 -2.44
N GLN A 124 -7.63 -1.93 -3.41
CA GLN A 124 -6.73 -1.89 -4.57
C GLN A 124 -5.25 -1.72 -4.19
N ASP A 125 -4.97 -1.18 -3.01
CA ASP A 125 -3.60 -0.90 -2.55
C ASP A 125 -3.04 -1.98 -1.63
N THR A 126 -3.74 -3.12 -1.51
CA THR A 126 -3.30 -4.22 -0.67
C THR A 126 -2.15 -5.01 -1.30
N ASN A 127 -1.20 -5.45 -0.47
CA ASN A 127 -0.16 -6.41 -0.85
C ASN A 127 -0.55 -7.87 -0.51
N THR A 128 0.27 -8.85 -0.91
CA THR A 128 -0.02 -10.29 -0.68
C THR A 128 -0.20 -10.63 0.80
N SER A 129 0.62 -10.06 1.69
CA SER A 129 0.53 -10.32 3.13
C SER A 129 -0.77 -9.80 3.73
N GLN A 130 -1.22 -8.61 3.31
CA GLN A 130 -2.50 -8.03 3.72
C GLN A 130 -3.70 -8.81 3.16
N TYR A 131 -3.63 -9.22 1.89
CA TYR A 131 -4.62 -10.07 1.26
C TYR A 131 -4.81 -11.39 2.05
N GLU A 132 -3.71 -12.08 2.33
CA GLU A 132 -3.72 -13.34 3.08
C GLU A 132 -4.20 -13.15 4.52
N LEU A 133 -3.85 -12.04 5.17
CA LEU A 133 -4.36 -11.70 6.51
C LEU A 133 -5.88 -11.60 6.51
N VAL A 134 -6.45 -10.84 5.57
CA VAL A 134 -7.90 -10.69 5.41
C VAL A 134 -8.53 -12.05 5.14
N ARG A 135 -7.99 -12.83 4.21
CA ARG A 135 -8.50 -14.18 3.87
C ARG A 135 -8.54 -15.11 5.08
N LEU A 136 -7.49 -15.09 5.91
CA LEU A 136 -7.41 -15.90 7.13
C LEU A 136 -8.38 -15.42 8.21
N LEU A 137 -8.60 -14.12 8.35
CA LEU A 137 -9.51 -13.53 9.33
C LEU A 137 -10.99 -13.72 8.96
N VAL A 138 -11.31 -13.65 7.68
CA VAL A 138 -12.68 -13.84 7.17
C VAL A 138 -13.10 -15.31 7.28
N GLY A 139 -12.17 -16.23 7.02
CA GLY A 139 -12.43 -17.67 7.12
C GLY A 139 -13.50 -18.14 6.14
N LYS A 140 -14.22 -19.21 6.51
CA LYS A 140 -15.19 -19.87 5.64
C LYS A 140 -16.52 -19.13 5.51
N ASP A 141 -16.88 -18.35 6.52
CA ASP A 141 -18.19 -17.68 6.57
C ASP A 141 -18.26 -16.49 5.59
N ALA A 142 -17.11 -16.01 5.10
CA ALA A 142 -17.04 -14.96 4.07
C ALA A 142 -17.82 -13.67 4.43
N ASN A 143 -17.93 -13.36 5.73
CA ASN A 143 -18.63 -12.18 6.23
C ASN A 143 -17.75 -10.93 6.16
N PHE A 144 -17.57 -10.38 4.96
CA PHE A 144 -16.79 -9.18 4.78
C PHE A 144 -17.31 -8.30 3.64
N THR A 145 -16.91 -7.03 3.67
CA THR A 145 -17.09 -6.09 2.58
C THR A 145 -15.76 -5.42 2.34
N VAL A 146 -15.35 -5.40 1.07
CA VAL A 146 -14.19 -4.61 0.64
C VAL A 146 -14.69 -3.48 -0.23
N VAL A 147 -14.01 -2.35 -0.13
CA VAL A 147 -14.20 -1.19 -1.00
C VAL A 147 -12.87 -0.89 -1.64
N GLY A 148 -12.89 -0.61 -2.94
CA GLY A 148 -11.70 -0.24 -3.68
C GLY A 148 -12.02 0.12 -5.13
N ASP A 149 -11.07 0.79 -5.77
CA ASP A 149 -11.16 1.23 -7.15
C ASP A 149 -9.89 0.80 -7.90
N ASP A 150 -10.03 -0.11 -8.87
CA ASP A 150 -8.90 -0.64 -9.66
C ASP A 150 -8.16 0.44 -10.47
N ASP A 151 -8.84 1.54 -10.81
CA ASP A 151 -8.23 2.66 -11.53
C ASP A 151 -7.45 3.62 -10.60
N GLN A 152 -7.51 3.43 -9.28
CA GLN A 152 -6.85 4.28 -8.28
C GLN A 152 -5.65 3.60 -7.60
N SER A 153 -5.21 2.43 -8.06
CA SER A 153 -4.03 1.78 -7.47
C SER A 153 -2.74 2.49 -7.88
N ILE A 154 -2.14 3.25 -6.95
CA ILE A 154 -0.91 4.03 -7.16
C ILE A 154 0.27 3.56 -6.30
N TYR A 155 0.07 2.53 -5.46
CA TYR A 155 1.08 2.02 -4.53
C TYR A 155 1.78 0.73 -5.00
N SER A 156 1.80 0.45 -6.31
CA SER A 156 2.46 -0.75 -6.87
C SER A 156 3.95 -0.84 -6.49
N TRP A 157 4.64 0.28 -6.35
CA TRP A 157 6.03 0.36 -5.90
C TRP A 157 6.24 -0.04 -4.43
N ARG A 158 5.16 -0.15 -3.63
CA ARG A 158 5.17 -0.74 -2.26
C ARG A 158 4.66 -2.18 -2.25
N GLY A 159 4.53 -2.81 -3.42
CA GLY A 159 4.05 -4.19 -3.54
C GLY A 159 2.52 -4.33 -3.55
N ALA A 160 1.76 -3.24 -3.69
CA ALA A 160 0.32 -3.35 -3.94
C ALA A 160 0.06 -4.13 -5.24
N GLN A 161 -0.91 -5.04 -5.20
CA GLN A 161 -1.29 -5.86 -6.34
C GLN A 161 -2.75 -5.59 -6.69
N PRO A 162 -3.04 -4.76 -7.73
CA PRO A 162 -4.42 -4.54 -8.21
C PRO A 162 -5.15 -5.84 -8.53
N GLN A 163 -4.39 -6.90 -8.87
CA GLN A 163 -4.90 -8.24 -9.11
C GLN A 163 -5.63 -8.83 -7.90
N ASN A 164 -5.37 -8.35 -6.68
CA ASN A 164 -6.07 -8.79 -5.47
C ASN A 164 -7.59 -8.59 -5.58
N LEU A 165 -8.05 -7.51 -6.21
CA LEU A 165 -9.48 -7.30 -6.46
C LEU A 165 -10.06 -8.38 -7.40
N ALA A 166 -9.30 -8.79 -8.42
CA ALA A 166 -9.72 -9.88 -9.31
C ALA A 166 -9.65 -11.26 -8.61
N LEU A 167 -8.65 -11.48 -7.77
CA LEU A 167 -8.48 -12.72 -7.00
C LEU A 167 -9.64 -12.94 -6.02
N LEU A 168 -10.20 -11.87 -5.45
CA LEU A 168 -11.38 -11.97 -4.57
C LEU A 168 -12.56 -12.67 -5.25
N GLN A 169 -12.87 -12.35 -6.52
CA GLN A 169 -13.97 -13.00 -7.23
C GLN A 169 -13.74 -14.50 -7.41
N ARG A 170 -12.47 -14.91 -7.57
CA ARG A 170 -12.08 -16.31 -7.69
C ARG A 170 -12.12 -17.04 -6.35
N ASP A 171 -11.56 -16.42 -5.32
CA ASP A 171 -11.38 -17.04 -4.01
C ASP A 171 -12.66 -17.00 -3.17
N PHE A 172 -13.56 -16.04 -3.44
CA PHE A 172 -14.89 -15.92 -2.86
C PHE A 172 -15.97 -15.80 -3.96
N PRO A 173 -16.35 -16.92 -4.61
CA PRO A 173 -17.30 -16.92 -5.74
C PRO A 173 -18.71 -16.39 -5.42
N GLN A 174 -19.06 -16.28 -4.13
CA GLN A 174 -20.35 -15.75 -3.69
C GLN A 174 -20.33 -14.23 -3.45
N LEU A 175 -19.20 -13.55 -3.71
CA LEU A 175 -19.12 -12.10 -3.59
C LEU A 175 -20.12 -11.42 -4.51
N GLN A 176 -20.90 -10.51 -3.94
CA GLN A 176 -21.75 -9.61 -4.69
C GLN A 176 -20.94 -8.38 -5.05
N VAL A 177 -20.77 -8.14 -6.35
CA VAL A 177 -20.09 -6.95 -6.86
C VAL A 177 -21.11 -5.85 -7.06
N ILE A 178 -20.96 -4.76 -6.30
CA ILE A 178 -21.78 -3.56 -6.42
C ILE A 178 -20.90 -2.45 -6.97
N LYS A 179 -21.25 -1.91 -8.15
CA LYS A 179 -20.55 -0.80 -8.79
C LYS A 179 -21.21 0.51 -8.39
N LEU A 180 -20.46 1.42 -7.79
CA LEU A 180 -20.91 2.76 -7.45
C LEU A 180 -20.41 3.75 -8.51
N GLU A 181 -21.26 4.03 -9.50
CA GLU A 181 -20.86 4.82 -10.67
C GLU A 181 -21.23 6.31 -10.56
N GLN A 182 -22.09 6.67 -9.62
CA GLN A 182 -22.46 8.06 -9.39
C GLN A 182 -21.39 8.78 -8.55
N ASN A 183 -20.75 9.77 -9.15
CA ASN A 183 -19.83 10.68 -8.49
C ASN A 183 -20.59 11.85 -7.87
N TYR A 184 -20.35 12.07 -6.57
CA TYR A 184 -20.94 13.15 -5.78
C TYR A 184 -19.95 14.29 -5.46
N ARG A 185 -18.71 14.20 -5.96
CA ARG A 185 -17.61 15.11 -5.61
C ARG A 185 -17.34 16.18 -6.67
N SER A 186 -17.41 15.78 -7.93
CA SER A 186 -16.90 16.53 -9.08
C SER A 186 -18.00 16.86 -10.07
N CYS A 187 -17.91 18.05 -10.67
CA CYS A 187 -18.79 18.48 -11.75
C CYS A 187 -18.59 17.60 -13.01
N LYS A 188 -19.56 17.65 -13.93
CA LYS A 188 -19.55 16.81 -15.15
C LYS A 188 -18.28 16.98 -15.96
N ARG A 189 -17.74 18.20 -16.05
CA ARG A 189 -16.54 18.48 -16.84
C ARG A 189 -15.27 17.86 -16.28
N ILE A 190 -15.05 17.94 -14.95
CA ILE A 190 -13.92 17.27 -14.30
C ILE A 190 -14.02 15.77 -14.51
N LEU A 191 -15.20 15.19 -14.26
CA LEU A 191 -15.40 13.75 -14.38
C LEU A 191 -15.22 13.26 -15.82
N LYS A 192 -15.70 14.01 -16.81
CA LYS A 192 -15.50 13.71 -18.23
C LYS A 192 -14.02 13.66 -18.59
N ALA A 193 -13.21 14.60 -18.11
CA ALA A 193 -11.77 14.61 -18.36
C ALA A 193 -11.09 13.39 -17.72
N ALA A 194 -11.47 13.03 -16.49
CA ALA A 194 -10.97 11.84 -15.81
C ALA A 194 -11.32 10.55 -16.56
N ASN A 195 -12.58 10.40 -17.00
CA ASN A 195 -13.04 9.24 -17.78
C ASN A 195 -12.28 9.10 -19.11
N ILE A 196 -12.10 10.20 -19.86
CA ILE A 196 -11.35 10.17 -21.14
C ILE A 196 -9.89 9.75 -20.92
N LEU A 197 -9.28 10.19 -19.82
CA LEU A 197 -7.90 9.83 -19.49
C LEU A 197 -7.80 8.33 -19.16
N ILE A 198 -8.66 7.84 -18.27
CA ILE A 198 -8.57 6.46 -17.77
C ILE A 198 -8.98 5.41 -18.79
N GLU A 199 -9.84 5.74 -19.77
CA GLU A 199 -10.24 4.87 -20.89
C GLU A 199 -9.06 4.38 -21.75
N ASN A 200 -7.86 4.97 -21.60
CA ASN A 200 -6.65 4.51 -22.29
C ASN A 200 -5.97 3.31 -21.60
N ASN A 201 -6.41 2.93 -20.41
CA ASN A 201 -5.84 1.84 -19.62
C ASN A 201 -6.66 0.54 -19.76
N PRO A 202 -6.04 -0.63 -19.55
CA PRO A 202 -6.80 -1.86 -19.38
C PRO A 202 -7.60 -1.80 -18.08
N HIS A 203 -8.88 -2.19 -18.13
CA HIS A 203 -9.75 -2.22 -16.96
C HIS A 203 -10.02 -3.66 -16.51
N VAL A 204 -10.01 -3.88 -15.19
CA VAL A 204 -10.45 -5.15 -14.60
C VAL A 204 -11.97 -5.14 -14.46
N PHE A 205 -12.54 -3.99 -14.12
CA PHE A 205 -13.97 -3.80 -13.96
C PHE A 205 -14.49 -2.75 -14.93
N ASP A 206 -15.38 -3.15 -15.84
CA ASP A 206 -16.11 -2.19 -16.67
C ASP A 206 -16.99 -1.30 -15.80
N LYS A 207 -16.66 -0.01 -15.71
CA LYS A 207 -17.46 0.98 -14.98
C LYS A 207 -17.41 2.32 -15.70
N LYS A 208 -18.50 3.07 -15.64
CA LYS A 208 -18.57 4.41 -16.25
C LYS A 208 -19.11 5.42 -15.26
N LEU A 209 -18.22 6.24 -14.73
CA LEU A 209 -18.60 7.24 -13.74
C LEU A 209 -19.43 8.35 -14.37
N PHE A 210 -20.50 8.77 -13.70
CA PHE A 210 -21.32 9.94 -14.09
C PHE A 210 -21.56 10.88 -12.90
N SER A 211 -21.93 12.13 -13.17
CA SER A 211 -22.24 13.13 -12.13
C SER A 211 -23.56 13.84 -12.45
N GLU A 212 -24.37 14.05 -11.43
CA GLU A 212 -25.62 14.83 -11.49
C GLU A 212 -25.42 16.31 -11.17
N MET A 213 -24.19 16.71 -10.79
CA MET A 213 -23.84 18.11 -10.56
C MET A 213 -23.92 18.92 -11.87
N ASP A 214 -23.71 20.22 -11.74
CA ASP A 214 -23.64 21.11 -12.90
C ASP A 214 -22.44 20.79 -13.81
N GLU A 215 -22.39 21.47 -14.96
CA GLU A 215 -21.32 21.30 -15.93
C GLU A 215 -19.95 21.72 -15.35
N GLY A 216 -19.94 22.71 -14.45
CA GLY A 216 -18.75 23.31 -13.87
C GLY A 216 -17.98 24.25 -14.80
N GLU A 217 -16.98 24.93 -14.23
CA GLU A 217 -16.12 25.86 -14.98
C GLU A 217 -15.20 25.14 -15.97
N PRO A 218 -14.80 25.77 -17.09
CA PRO A 218 -13.79 25.23 -17.99
C PRO A 218 -12.47 24.89 -17.29
N LEU A 219 -11.94 23.69 -17.57
CA LEU A 219 -10.59 23.32 -17.13
C LEU A 219 -9.57 24.28 -17.76
N ARG A 220 -8.67 24.81 -16.94
CA ARG A 220 -7.64 25.76 -17.36
C ARG A 220 -6.28 25.10 -17.36
N VAL A 221 -5.54 25.28 -18.45
CA VAL A 221 -4.13 24.91 -18.55
C VAL A 221 -3.31 26.19 -18.53
N ILE A 222 -2.46 26.35 -17.52
CA ILE A 222 -1.59 27.51 -17.34
C ILE A 222 -0.17 27.08 -17.66
N LYS A 223 0.48 27.75 -18.62
CA LYS A 223 1.86 27.43 -19.01
C LYS A 223 2.86 28.38 -18.36
N GLY A 224 3.81 27.86 -17.59
CA GLY A 224 4.99 28.57 -17.12
C GLY A 224 6.07 28.68 -18.20
N ARG A 225 7.04 29.58 -18.01
CA ARG A 225 8.28 29.62 -18.84
C ARG A 225 9.36 28.74 -18.21
N ASN A 226 9.30 28.61 -16.90
CA ASN A 226 10.09 27.79 -15.99
C ASN A 226 9.21 27.51 -14.75
N GLU A 227 9.74 26.75 -13.80
CA GLU A 227 9.10 26.36 -12.54
C GLU A 227 8.71 27.57 -11.67
N GLU A 228 9.56 28.59 -11.60
CA GLU A 228 9.30 29.79 -10.81
C GLU A 228 8.12 30.59 -11.38
N HIS A 229 8.08 30.77 -12.71
CA HIS A 229 6.98 31.43 -13.39
C HIS A 229 5.67 30.63 -13.31
N GLU A 230 5.72 29.29 -13.29
CA GLU A 230 4.52 28.49 -13.03
C GLU A 230 3.97 28.75 -11.62
N ALA A 231 4.83 28.70 -10.60
CA ALA A 231 4.45 28.96 -9.21
C ALA A 231 3.84 30.37 -9.05
N ASP A 232 4.48 31.40 -9.60
CA ASP A 232 3.97 32.78 -9.59
C ASP A 232 2.57 32.88 -10.21
N ARG A 233 2.34 32.19 -11.33
CA ARG A 233 1.03 32.19 -11.99
C ARG A 233 -0.05 31.47 -11.18
N VAL A 234 0.30 30.36 -10.51
CA VAL A 234 -0.63 29.65 -9.62
C VAL A 234 -0.99 30.53 -8.41
N VAL A 235 0.00 31.15 -7.76
CA VAL A 235 -0.22 32.07 -6.63
C VAL A 235 -1.09 33.24 -7.05
N ALA A 236 -0.79 33.87 -8.19
CA ALA A 236 -1.59 34.97 -8.74
C ALA A 236 -3.06 34.56 -8.96
N GLU A 237 -3.31 33.34 -9.44
CA GLU A 237 -4.67 32.83 -9.63
C GLU A 237 -5.40 32.61 -8.30
N ILE A 238 -4.73 32.04 -7.29
CA ILE A 238 -5.30 31.86 -5.94
C ILE A 238 -5.66 33.22 -5.33
N VAL A 239 -4.76 34.20 -5.41
CA VAL A 239 -5.00 35.57 -4.90
C VAL A 239 -6.15 36.24 -5.67
N ARG A 240 -6.20 36.07 -6.99
CA ARG A 240 -7.29 36.60 -7.83
C ARG A 240 -8.65 36.02 -7.41
N GLN A 241 -8.74 34.71 -7.24
CA GLN A 241 -9.97 34.03 -6.78
C GLN A 241 -10.36 34.45 -5.36
N ARG A 242 -9.38 34.61 -4.48
CA ARG A 242 -9.61 35.11 -3.12
C ARG A 242 -10.20 36.53 -3.13
N PHE A 243 -9.73 37.40 -4.01
CA PHE A 243 -10.20 38.78 -4.09
C PHE A 243 -11.57 38.89 -4.77
N LEU A 244 -11.77 38.22 -5.91
CA LEU A 244 -12.98 38.34 -6.72
C LEU A 244 -14.14 37.48 -6.19
N ALA A 245 -13.88 36.21 -5.88
CA ALA A 245 -14.90 35.24 -5.48
C ALA A 245 -14.96 35.03 -3.96
N ARG A 246 -14.07 35.69 -3.19
CA ARG A 246 -13.93 35.53 -1.73
C ARG A 246 -13.65 34.09 -1.27
N THR A 247 -13.18 33.21 -2.17
CA THR A 247 -12.87 31.81 -1.88
C THR A 247 -11.79 31.68 -0.79
N PRO A 248 -12.04 30.99 0.33
CA PRO A 248 -11.05 30.80 1.39
C PRO A 248 -9.84 29.96 0.95
N TYR A 249 -8.67 30.17 1.57
CA TYR A 249 -7.44 29.45 1.20
C TYR A 249 -7.53 27.92 1.32
N HIS A 250 -8.32 27.39 2.26
CA HIS A 250 -8.47 25.94 2.46
C HIS A 250 -9.28 25.24 1.35
N PHE A 251 -9.88 25.99 0.42
CA PHE A 251 -10.50 25.42 -0.79
C PHE A 251 -9.50 25.17 -1.92
N PHE A 252 -8.24 25.58 -1.76
CA PHE A 252 -7.18 25.34 -2.73
C PHE A 252 -6.28 24.19 -2.25
N ALA A 253 -5.98 23.28 -3.17
CA ALA A 253 -4.99 22.23 -3.00
C ALA A 253 -4.01 22.27 -4.16
N ILE A 254 -2.71 22.08 -3.88
CA ILE A 254 -1.65 21.97 -4.88
C ILE A 254 -1.14 20.54 -4.82
N LEU A 255 -1.20 19.83 -5.96
CA LEU A 255 -0.75 18.45 -6.11
C LEU A 255 0.43 18.42 -7.07
N TYR A 256 1.51 17.72 -6.73
CA TYR A 256 2.75 17.60 -7.51
C TYR A 256 3.38 16.21 -7.36
#